data_AF-A0A1A8PPB3-F1
#
_entry.id   AF-A0A1A8PPB3-F1
#
_cell.length_a   1.000
_cell.length_b   1.000
_cell.length_c   1.000
_cell.angle_alpha   90.00
_cell.angle_beta   90.00
_cell.angle_gamma   90.00
#
_symmetry.space_group_name_H-M   'P 1'
#
loop_
_entity.id
_entity.type
_entity.pdbx_description
1 polymer ?
#
loop_
_entity_poly.entity_id
_entity_poly.type
_entity_poly.pdbx_seq_one_letter_code
_entity_poly.pdbx_strand_id
1 'polypeptide(L)'
;YMPARADFMEEFDNYAEWDLKDIDFVDDDSDILRALKLAVVDIYHSRLKERQRRKKIIRDHGLINLRKFQMLERCYPKEVQELYDIMRRFARVVGPVEHDKFIESHALEFELRREIRRLQEYRKAGIKSFCSAKVYERVKRMREDERRKRTMLCDVLQYIQDGKACQQWLSKQAAIDAGVTPAVTTITVSATGRRSAPPLNLTGLPGTEKLNEREKELCQVVRLVPGAYLEYKQALLSECKRQGGLRLAQARALIKIDVNKTRKIYDFLIKEGSITKA
;
A
#
# COMPACT_ATOMS: atom_id res chain seq x y z
N TYR A 1 -19.20 -14.39 8.88
CA TYR A 1 -19.57 -14.41 10.30
C TYR A 1 -21.04 -14.74 10.39
N MET A 2 -21.42 -15.71 11.22
CA MET A 2 -22.79 -16.14 11.47
C MET A 2 -23.28 -15.50 12.79
N PRO A 3 -24.12 -14.44 12.75
CA PRO A 3 -24.47 -13.68 13.94
C PRO A 3 -25.22 -14.49 15.01
N ALA A 4 -26.14 -15.37 14.58
CA ALA A 4 -26.99 -16.13 15.50
C ALA A 4 -26.21 -17.13 16.40
N ARG A 5 -25.05 -17.60 15.92
CA ARG A 5 -24.19 -18.54 16.65
C ARG A 5 -22.90 -17.89 17.16
N ALA A 6 -22.68 -16.63 16.83
CA ALA A 6 -21.44 -15.90 17.05
C ALA A 6 -20.17 -16.59 16.47
N ASP A 7 -20.33 -17.32 15.36
CA ASP A 7 -19.28 -18.14 14.75
C ASP A 7 -18.80 -17.64 13.38
N PHE A 8 -17.67 -18.16 12.94
CA PHE A 8 -17.10 -17.88 11.62
C PHE A 8 -17.35 -19.07 10.68
N MET A 9 -17.41 -18.80 9.37
CA MET A 9 -17.52 -19.87 8.36
C MET A 9 -16.25 -20.71 8.32
N GLU A 10 -15.11 -20.04 8.52
CA GLU A 10 -13.79 -20.63 8.63
C GLU A 10 -13.21 -20.16 9.97
N GLU A 11 -12.87 -21.11 10.83
CA GLU A 11 -12.37 -20.80 12.16
C GLU A 11 -10.86 -20.60 12.17
N PHE A 12 -10.34 -20.01 13.25
CA PHE A 12 -8.89 -20.05 13.48
C PHE A 12 -8.45 -21.50 13.72
N ASP A 13 -7.48 -21.95 12.93
CA ASP A 13 -7.01 -23.34 12.92
C ASP A 13 -8.16 -24.33 12.63
N ASN A 14 -8.81 -24.16 11.49
CA ASN A 14 -10.01 -24.90 11.06
C ASN A 14 -9.77 -26.42 10.85
N TYR A 15 -8.51 -26.85 10.79
CA TYR A 15 -8.14 -28.25 10.56
C TYR A 15 -7.64 -28.93 11.85
N ALA A 16 -7.68 -28.27 13.00
CA ALA A 16 -7.18 -28.83 14.26
C ALA A 16 -7.82 -30.19 14.62
N GLU A 17 -9.06 -30.40 14.22
CA GLU A 17 -9.82 -31.63 14.44
C GLU A 17 -9.30 -32.81 13.60
N TRP A 18 -8.55 -32.56 12.51
CA TRP A 18 -7.94 -33.61 11.70
C TRP A 18 -6.83 -34.34 12.44
N ASP A 19 -6.11 -33.63 13.34
CA ASP A 19 -5.04 -34.22 14.16
C ASP A 19 -5.57 -35.29 15.13
N LEU A 20 -6.88 -35.30 15.40
CA LEU A 20 -7.56 -36.28 16.26
C LEU A 20 -8.27 -37.39 15.49
N LYS A 21 -8.38 -37.30 14.17
CA LYS A 21 -9.24 -38.18 13.36
C LYS A 21 -8.91 -39.66 13.56
N ASP A 22 -7.62 -39.97 13.63
CA ASP A 22 -7.10 -41.34 13.69
C ASP A 22 -6.58 -41.70 15.09
N ILE A 23 -6.98 -40.96 16.14
CA ILE A 23 -6.62 -41.24 17.54
C ILE A 23 -7.78 -41.96 18.23
N ASP A 24 -7.53 -43.21 18.58
CA ASP A 24 -8.40 -44.06 19.40
C ASP A 24 -7.66 -44.48 20.67
N PHE A 25 -8.38 -44.85 21.73
CA PHE A 25 -7.80 -45.40 22.95
C PHE A 25 -8.22 -46.86 23.06
N VAL A 26 -7.23 -47.74 23.21
CA VAL A 26 -7.44 -49.19 23.34
C VAL A 26 -6.85 -49.66 24.67
N ASP A 27 -7.50 -50.61 25.35
CA ASP A 27 -7.08 -51.04 26.69
C ASP A 27 -5.69 -51.70 26.72
N ASP A 28 -5.23 -52.25 25.59
CA ASP A 28 -3.90 -52.85 25.42
C ASP A 28 -2.80 -51.84 25.05
N ASP A 29 -3.12 -50.53 24.99
CA ASP A 29 -2.14 -49.49 24.70
C ASP A 29 -1.05 -49.47 25.78
N SER A 30 0.22 -49.54 25.37
CA SER A 30 1.34 -49.29 26.27
C SER A 30 1.21 -47.91 26.94
N ASP A 31 1.66 -47.79 28.20
CA ASP A 31 1.58 -46.52 28.95
C ASP A 31 2.21 -45.33 28.20
N ILE A 32 3.29 -45.57 27.46
CA ILE A 32 3.95 -44.55 26.65
C ILE A 32 3.10 -44.10 25.46
N LEU A 33 2.42 -45.04 24.78
CA LEU A 33 1.50 -44.72 23.69
C LEU A 33 0.28 -43.96 24.20
N ARG A 34 -0.28 -44.38 25.34
CA ARG A 34 -1.38 -43.69 26.00
C ARG A 34 -1.00 -42.27 26.42
N ALA A 35 0.20 -42.07 26.97
CA ALA A 35 0.73 -40.74 27.29
C ALA A 35 0.92 -39.87 26.03
N LEU A 36 1.40 -40.44 24.92
CA LEU A 36 1.52 -39.72 23.65
C LEU A 36 0.14 -39.30 23.10
N LYS A 37 -0.85 -40.20 23.12
CA LYS A 37 -2.23 -39.90 22.69
C LYS A 37 -2.83 -38.77 23.54
N LEU A 38 -2.65 -38.81 24.86
CA LEU A 38 -3.08 -37.73 25.76
C LEU A 38 -2.39 -36.39 25.44
N ALA A 39 -1.09 -36.40 25.16
CA ALA A 39 -0.37 -35.19 24.77
C ALA A 39 -0.93 -34.56 23.48
N VAL A 40 -1.36 -35.36 22.51
CA VAL A 40 -2.01 -34.83 21.30
C VAL A 40 -3.36 -34.20 21.62
N VAL A 41 -4.16 -34.81 22.50
CA VAL A 41 -5.43 -34.24 22.97
C VAL A 41 -5.19 -32.91 23.71
N ASP A 42 -4.15 -32.82 24.53
CA ASP A 42 -3.78 -31.58 25.23
C ASP A 42 -3.38 -30.46 24.25
N ILE A 43 -2.63 -30.80 23.19
CA ILE A 43 -2.29 -29.86 22.11
C ILE A 43 -3.56 -29.36 21.42
N TYR A 44 -4.49 -30.25 21.08
CA TYR A 44 -5.78 -29.88 20.50
C TYR A 44 -6.58 -28.96 21.44
N HIS A 45 -6.65 -29.29 22.72
CA HIS A 45 -7.35 -28.47 23.70
C HIS A 45 -6.75 -27.05 23.82
N SER A 46 -5.42 -26.94 23.76
CA SER A 46 -4.71 -25.65 23.73
C SER A 46 -5.09 -24.81 22.50
N ARG A 47 -5.15 -25.43 21.32
CA ARG A 47 -5.59 -24.77 20.07
C ARG A 47 -7.04 -24.29 20.16
N LEU A 48 -7.93 -25.10 20.73
CA LEU A 48 -9.34 -24.73 20.93
C LEU A 48 -9.50 -23.56 21.91
N LYS A 49 -8.70 -23.53 22.99
CA LYS A 49 -8.64 -22.39 23.91
C LYS A 49 -8.21 -21.10 23.21
N GLU A 50 -7.18 -21.16 22.37
CA GLU A 50 -6.72 -19.99 21.61
C GLU A 50 -7.77 -19.53 20.59
N ARG A 51 -8.44 -20.48 19.92
CA ARG A 51 -9.57 -20.19 19.03
C ARG A 51 -10.68 -19.42 19.76
N GLN A 52 -11.09 -19.91 20.93
CA GLN A 52 -12.11 -19.26 21.76
C GLN A 52 -11.65 -17.89 22.27
N ARG A 53 -10.38 -17.77 22.66
CA ARG A 53 -9.77 -16.50 23.07
C ARG A 53 -9.85 -15.45 21.95
N ARG A 54 -9.53 -15.83 20.72
CA ARG A 54 -9.62 -14.93 19.55
C ARG A 54 -11.06 -14.52 19.26
N LYS A 55 -12.01 -15.45 19.28
CA LYS A 55 -13.45 -15.13 19.14
C LYS A 55 -13.90 -14.11 20.18
N LYS A 56 -13.47 -14.31 21.43
CA LYS A 56 -13.75 -13.37 22.52
C LYS A 56 -13.19 -11.98 22.23
N ILE A 57 -11.91 -11.85 21.88
CA ILE A 57 -11.30 -10.54 21.55
C ILE A 57 -12.04 -9.85 20.39
N ILE A 58 -12.34 -10.59 19.33
CA ILE A 58 -13.04 -10.05 18.15
C ILE A 58 -14.43 -9.52 18.53
N ARG A 59 -15.17 -10.25 19.35
CA ARG A 59 -16.49 -9.85 19.85
C ARG A 59 -16.40 -8.66 20.79
N ASP A 60 -15.54 -8.73 21.79
CA ASP A 60 -15.45 -7.75 22.88
C ASP A 60 -15.03 -6.37 22.34
N HIS A 61 -14.13 -6.31 21.35
CA HIS A 61 -13.75 -5.07 20.67
C HIS A 61 -14.66 -4.69 19.48
N GLY A 62 -15.64 -5.53 19.14
CA GLY A 62 -16.55 -5.29 18.03
C GLY A 62 -15.87 -5.26 16.65
N LEU A 63 -14.79 -6.03 16.46
CA LEU A 63 -13.96 -6.01 15.24
C LEU A 63 -14.70 -6.49 13.98
N ILE A 64 -15.88 -7.10 14.13
CA ILE A 64 -16.75 -7.54 13.04
C ILE A 64 -17.53 -6.37 12.42
N ASN A 65 -17.77 -5.30 13.17
CA ASN A 65 -18.62 -4.21 12.73
C ASN A 65 -17.85 -3.21 11.85
N LEU A 66 -17.72 -3.52 10.56
CA LEU A 66 -17.07 -2.63 9.57
C LEU A 66 -17.66 -1.22 9.57
N ARG A 67 -18.96 -1.08 9.80
CA ARG A 67 -19.65 0.23 9.82
C ARG A 67 -19.22 1.07 11.02
N LYS A 68 -18.98 0.47 12.19
CA LYS A 68 -18.39 1.15 13.36
C LYS A 68 -17.03 1.75 12.97
N PHE A 69 -16.15 0.98 12.33
CA PHE A 69 -14.84 1.46 11.91
C PHE A 69 -14.89 2.58 10.87
N GLN A 70 -15.78 2.48 9.89
CA GLN A 70 -16.00 3.55 8.90
C GLN A 70 -16.53 4.85 9.54
N MET A 71 -17.33 4.75 10.60
CA MET A 71 -17.77 5.93 11.36
C MET A 71 -16.61 6.55 12.15
N LEU A 72 -15.78 5.73 12.80
CA LEU A 72 -14.56 6.20 13.46
C LEU A 72 -13.65 6.96 12.49
N GLU A 73 -13.41 6.44 11.28
CA GLU A 73 -12.64 7.12 10.23
C GLU A 73 -13.22 8.47 9.79
N ARG A 74 -14.50 8.75 10.09
CA ARG A 74 -15.15 10.03 9.75
C ARG A 74 -15.24 10.98 10.93
N CYS A 75 -15.32 10.47 12.15
CA CYS A 75 -15.55 11.27 13.34
C CYS A 75 -14.26 11.90 13.90
N TYR A 76 -13.09 11.25 13.72
CA TYR A 76 -11.85 11.75 14.29
C TYR A 76 -10.95 12.48 13.28
N PRO A 77 -10.08 13.41 13.74
CA PRO A 77 -8.97 13.92 12.93
C PRO A 77 -7.99 12.81 12.50
N LYS A 78 -7.27 13.01 11.40
CA LYS A 78 -6.34 12.01 10.84
C LYS A 78 -5.32 11.50 11.85
N GLU A 79 -4.78 12.38 12.67
CA GLU A 79 -3.78 12.04 13.69
C GLU A 79 -4.32 11.06 14.73
N VAL A 80 -5.59 11.24 15.11
CA VAL A 80 -6.28 10.36 16.06
C VAL A 80 -6.67 9.04 15.39
N GLN A 81 -7.03 9.06 14.10
CA GLN A 81 -7.27 7.83 13.32
C GLN A 81 -6.01 6.97 13.22
N GLU A 82 -4.86 7.58 12.93
CA GLU A 82 -3.57 6.89 12.87
C GLU A 82 -3.23 6.22 14.20
N LEU A 83 -3.46 6.92 15.33
CA LEU A 83 -3.30 6.32 16.65
C LEU A 83 -4.25 5.14 16.85
N TYR A 84 -5.53 5.28 16.48
CA TYR A 84 -6.51 4.21 16.61
C TYR A 84 -6.08 2.94 15.87
N ASP A 85 -5.54 3.07 14.66
CA ASP A 85 -5.07 1.92 13.88
C ASP A 85 -3.83 1.26 14.46
N ILE A 86 -2.92 2.05 15.07
CA ILE A 86 -1.80 1.52 15.85
C ILE A 86 -2.33 0.76 17.07
N MET A 87 -3.26 1.38 17.82
CA MET A 87 -3.83 0.84 19.06
C MET A 87 -4.66 -0.42 18.83
N ARG A 88 -5.28 -0.59 17.66
CA ARG A 88 -6.02 -1.80 17.28
C ARG A 88 -5.19 -3.07 17.42
N ARG A 89 -3.87 -3.00 17.20
CA ARG A 89 -2.95 -4.14 17.36
C ARG A 89 -2.84 -4.60 18.81
N PHE A 90 -3.07 -3.69 19.75
CA PHE A 90 -3.00 -3.93 21.19
C PHE A 90 -4.33 -4.41 21.79
N ALA A 91 -5.39 -4.57 20.98
CA ALA A 91 -6.66 -5.17 21.41
C ALA A 91 -6.53 -6.60 21.96
N ARG A 92 -5.38 -7.26 21.76
CA ARG A 92 -5.09 -8.59 22.37
C ARG A 92 -4.71 -8.52 23.85
N VAL A 93 -4.36 -7.33 24.33
CA VAL A 93 -3.79 -7.08 25.66
C VAL A 93 -4.64 -6.09 26.44
N VAL A 94 -5.08 -5.02 25.79
CA VAL A 94 -5.91 -3.97 26.40
C VAL A 94 -7.37 -4.36 26.28
N GLY A 95 -8.14 -4.24 27.36
CA GLY A 95 -9.58 -4.48 27.35
C GLY A 95 -10.34 -3.48 26.47
N PRO A 96 -11.55 -3.82 26.01
CA PRO A 96 -12.30 -2.99 25.07
C PRO A 96 -12.68 -1.63 25.65
N VAL A 97 -13.06 -1.58 26.94
CA VAL A 97 -13.46 -0.34 27.61
C VAL A 97 -12.26 0.57 27.82
N GLU A 98 -11.14 0.02 28.26
CA GLU A 98 -9.89 0.75 28.47
C GLU A 98 -9.35 1.30 27.14
N HIS A 99 -9.42 0.48 26.09
CA HIS A 99 -9.03 0.89 24.74
C HIS A 99 -9.89 2.06 24.26
N ASP A 100 -11.22 1.96 24.32
CA ASP A 100 -12.11 3.01 23.85
C ASP A 100 -11.94 4.30 24.67
N LYS A 101 -11.80 4.19 26.00
CA LYS A 101 -11.49 5.33 26.89
C LYS A 101 -10.17 6.02 26.51
N PHE A 102 -9.13 5.25 26.18
CA PHE A 102 -7.85 5.79 25.80
C PHE A 102 -7.95 6.60 24.50
N ILE A 103 -8.65 6.08 23.50
CA ILE A 103 -8.87 6.76 22.21
C ILE A 103 -9.66 8.05 22.41
N GLU A 104 -10.75 8.02 23.18
CA GLU A 104 -11.54 9.23 23.50
C GLU A 104 -10.71 10.27 24.24
N SER A 105 -9.92 9.84 25.23
CA SER A 105 -9.07 10.74 26.00
C SER A 105 -8.02 11.41 25.12
N HIS A 106 -7.43 10.67 24.18
CA HIS A 106 -6.47 11.24 23.24
C HIS A 106 -7.12 12.17 22.21
N ALA A 107 -8.32 11.83 21.72
CA ALA A 107 -9.08 12.71 20.84
C ALA A 107 -9.37 14.07 21.50
N LEU A 108 -9.83 14.04 22.76
CA LEU A 108 -10.07 15.24 23.56
C LEU A 108 -8.78 16.03 23.79
N GLU A 109 -7.69 15.35 24.16
CA GLU A 109 -6.38 15.99 24.35
C GLU A 109 -5.89 16.67 23.07
N PHE A 110 -6.06 16.03 21.91
CA PHE A 110 -5.74 16.61 20.62
C PHE A 110 -6.55 17.89 20.34
N GLU A 111 -7.87 17.87 20.57
CA GLU A 111 -8.72 19.04 20.39
C GLU A 111 -8.34 20.18 21.32
N LEU A 112 -8.08 19.88 22.60
CA LEU A 112 -7.64 20.87 23.59
C LEU A 112 -6.30 21.49 23.19
N ARG A 113 -5.32 20.68 22.77
CA ARG A 113 -4.02 21.20 22.28
C ARG A 113 -4.20 22.06 21.04
N ARG A 114 -5.09 21.69 20.13
CA ARG A 114 -5.41 22.50 18.94
C ARG A 114 -6.02 23.84 19.33
N GLU A 115 -6.99 23.85 20.25
CA GLU A 115 -7.64 25.09 20.69
C GLU A 115 -6.68 25.97 21.51
N ILE A 116 -5.85 25.40 22.38
CA ILE A 116 -4.80 26.15 23.09
C ILE A 116 -3.86 26.84 22.11
N ARG A 117 -3.37 26.12 21.07
CA ARG A 117 -2.51 26.71 20.04
C ARG A 117 -3.20 27.87 19.30
N ARG A 118 -4.48 27.71 18.98
CA ARG A 118 -5.29 28.74 18.33
C ARG A 118 -5.45 29.99 19.20
N LEU A 119 -5.76 29.82 20.49
CA LEU A 119 -5.86 30.93 21.44
C LEU A 119 -4.51 31.62 21.67
N GLN A 120 -3.41 30.86 21.70
CA GLN A 120 -2.07 31.43 21.77
C GLN A 120 -1.73 32.24 20.51
N GLU A 121 -2.14 31.79 19.32
CA GLU A 121 -1.98 32.53 18.08
C GLU A 121 -2.74 33.88 18.11
N TYR A 122 -3.98 33.88 18.60
CA TYR A 122 -4.74 35.13 18.78
C TYR A 122 -4.00 36.12 19.68
N ARG A 123 -3.46 35.66 20.81
CA ARG A 123 -2.68 36.51 21.71
C ARG A 123 -1.43 37.06 21.03
N LYS A 124 -0.70 36.24 20.26
CA LYS A 124 0.46 36.69 19.47
C LYS A 124 0.09 37.73 18.41
N ALA A 125 -1.09 37.61 17.82
CA ALA A 125 -1.64 38.58 16.86
C ALA A 125 -2.25 39.83 17.53
N GLY A 126 -2.18 39.95 18.86
CA GLY A 126 -2.75 41.08 19.61
C GLY A 126 -4.26 41.05 19.81
N ILE A 127 -4.92 39.94 19.49
CA ILE A 127 -6.38 39.77 19.59
C ILE A 127 -6.74 39.39 21.02
N LYS A 128 -7.53 40.25 21.67
CA LYS A 128 -7.94 40.09 23.08
C LYS A 128 -9.42 39.78 23.28
N SER A 129 -10.23 39.78 22.21
CA SER A 129 -11.68 39.55 22.27
C SER A 129 -12.13 38.49 21.25
N PHE A 130 -13.15 37.70 21.60
CA PHE A 130 -13.70 36.68 20.71
C PHE A 130 -14.42 37.27 19.48
N CYS A 131 -14.98 38.48 19.60
CA CYS A 131 -15.59 39.15 18.45
C CYS A 131 -14.54 39.48 17.39
N SER A 132 -13.38 40.01 17.79
CA SER A 132 -12.27 40.27 16.88
C SER A 132 -11.59 38.99 16.38
N ALA A 133 -11.59 37.91 17.18
CA ALA A 133 -11.13 36.60 16.73
C ALA A 133 -11.95 36.05 15.54
N LYS A 134 -13.29 36.21 15.56
CA LYS A 134 -14.14 35.79 14.42
C LYS A 134 -13.78 36.53 13.13
N VAL A 135 -13.53 37.84 13.21
CA VAL A 135 -13.12 38.65 12.06
C VAL A 135 -11.73 38.24 11.58
N TYR A 136 -10.78 38.05 12.52
CA TYR A 136 -9.44 37.58 12.20
C TYR A 136 -9.45 36.24 11.48
N GLU A 137 -10.22 35.25 11.94
CA GLU A 137 -10.34 33.94 11.29
C GLU A 137 -10.92 34.02 9.87
N ARG A 138 -11.88 34.93 9.65
CA ARG A 138 -12.44 35.16 8.31
C ARG A 138 -11.37 35.72 7.37
N VAL A 139 -10.67 36.76 7.81
CA VAL A 139 -9.63 37.43 7.02
C VAL A 139 -8.39 36.54 6.84
N LYS A 140 -8.05 35.73 7.84
CA LYS A 140 -6.97 34.73 7.77
C LYS A 140 -7.29 33.66 6.74
N ARG A 141 -8.49 33.07 6.78
CA ARG A 141 -8.94 32.11 5.75
C ARG A 141 -8.91 32.71 4.35
N MET A 142 -9.41 33.93 4.16
CA MET A 142 -9.35 34.58 2.85
C MET A 142 -7.92 34.77 2.36
N ARG A 143 -6.99 35.19 3.23
CA ARG A 143 -5.57 35.31 2.89
C ARG A 143 -4.93 33.96 2.55
N GLU A 144 -5.26 32.90 3.28
CA GLU A 144 -4.78 31.55 3.01
C GLU A 144 -5.33 31.01 1.68
N ASP A 145 -6.60 31.25 1.37
CA ASP A 145 -7.21 30.83 0.11
C ASP A 145 -6.65 31.60 -1.08
N GLU A 146 -6.43 32.90 -0.92
CA GLU A 146 -5.77 33.70 -1.96
C GLU A 146 -4.31 33.27 -2.15
N ARG A 147 -3.58 33.00 -1.07
CA ARG A 147 -2.21 32.45 -1.14
C ARG A 147 -2.21 31.09 -1.84
N ARG A 148 -3.16 30.20 -1.52
CA ARG A 148 -3.34 28.92 -2.21
C ARG A 148 -3.56 29.13 -3.70
N LYS A 149 -4.48 30.00 -4.11
CA LYS A 149 -4.73 30.33 -5.52
C LYS A 149 -3.48 30.87 -6.22
N ARG A 150 -2.67 31.70 -5.55
CA ARG A 150 -1.40 32.22 -6.09
C ARG A 150 -0.36 31.11 -6.25
N THR A 151 -0.21 30.23 -5.27
CA THR A 151 0.69 29.06 -5.38
C THR A 151 0.27 28.15 -6.53
N MET A 152 -1.04 27.88 -6.66
CA MET A 152 -1.60 27.11 -7.76
C MET A 152 -1.30 27.74 -9.12
N LEU A 153 -1.40 29.07 -9.22
CA LEU A 153 -1.03 29.79 -10.44
C LEU A 153 0.47 29.62 -10.73
N CYS A 154 1.36 29.78 -9.75
CA CYS A 154 2.79 29.54 -9.92
C CYS A 154 3.10 28.11 -10.40
N ASP A 155 2.41 27.12 -9.86
CA ASP A 155 2.57 25.72 -10.26
C ASP A 155 2.12 25.50 -11.70
N VAL A 156 1.01 26.12 -12.14
CA VAL A 156 0.58 26.10 -13.56
C VAL A 156 1.61 26.75 -14.47
N LEU A 157 2.13 27.91 -14.08
CA LEU A 157 3.12 28.66 -14.86
C LEU A 157 4.41 27.84 -15.07
N GLN A 158 4.75 26.93 -14.15
CA GLN A 158 5.89 26.02 -14.31
C GLN A 158 5.71 25.03 -15.48
N TYR A 159 4.47 24.68 -15.84
CA TYR A 159 4.16 23.75 -16.93
C TYR A 159 3.75 24.42 -18.23
N ILE A 160 3.75 25.76 -18.30
CA ILE A 160 3.24 26.50 -19.46
C ILE A 160 3.98 26.19 -20.78
N GLN A 161 5.26 25.83 -20.70
CA GLN A 161 6.07 25.51 -21.88
C GLN A 161 5.68 24.17 -22.52
N ASP A 162 5.04 23.26 -21.77
CA ASP A 162 4.51 22.00 -22.26
C ASP A 162 2.97 22.00 -22.15
N GLY A 163 2.32 22.28 -23.28
CA GLY A 163 0.85 22.35 -23.34
C GLY A 163 0.14 21.07 -22.90
N LYS A 164 0.76 19.89 -23.04
CA LYS A 164 0.16 18.62 -22.59
C LYS A 164 0.28 18.46 -21.07
N ALA A 165 1.43 18.80 -20.49
CA ALA A 165 1.62 18.78 -19.04
C ALA A 165 0.71 19.78 -18.33
N CYS A 166 0.57 20.99 -18.89
CA CYS A 166 -0.34 22.02 -18.39
C CYS A 166 -1.81 21.55 -18.40
N GLN A 167 -2.29 20.96 -19.51
CA GLN A 167 -3.66 20.43 -19.56
C GLN A 167 -3.90 19.26 -18.60
N GLN A 168 -2.92 18.37 -18.42
CA GLN A 168 -3.04 17.27 -17.45
C GLN A 168 -3.10 17.77 -16.00
N TRP A 169 -2.28 18.76 -15.66
CA TRP A 169 -2.31 19.39 -14.33
C TRP A 169 -3.67 20.07 -14.08
N LEU A 170 -4.16 20.85 -15.03
CA LEU A 170 -5.46 21.53 -14.93
C LEU A 170 -6.62 20.54 -14.79
N SER A 171 -6.61 19.45 -15.56
CA SER A 171 -7.61 18.38 -15.47
C SER A 171 -7.58 17.68 -14.11
N LYS A 172 -6.38 17.38 -13.59
CA LYS A 172 -6.21 16.79 -12.26
C LYS A 172 -6.71 17.74 -11.16
N GLN A 173 -6.44 19.03 -11.28
CA GLN A 173 -6.90 20.00 -10.30
C GLN A 173 -8.42 20.21 -10.34
N ALA A 174 -9.02 20.29 -11.52
CA ALA A 174 -10.47 20.38 -11.67
C ALA A 174 -11.19 19.16 -11.06
N ALA A 175 -10.59 17.96 -11.14
CA ALA A 175 -11.12 16.77 -10.46
C ALA A 175 -11.07 16.91 -8.93
N ILE A 176 -9.96 17.41 -8.37
CA ILE A 176 -9.82 17.65 -6.92
C ILE A 176 -10.85 18.67 -6.44
N ASP A 177 -11.03 19.77 -7.17
CA ASP A 177 -11.99 20.84 -6.83
C ASP A 177 -13.46 20.36 -6.93
N ALA A 178 -13.74 19.40 -7.83
CA ALA A 178 -15.03 18.73 -7.94
C ALA A 178 -15.29 17.69 -6.83
N GLY A 179 -14.39 17.57 -5.84
CA GLY A 179 -14.48 16.58 -4.77
C GLY A 179 -14.17 15.15 -5.21
N VAL A 180 -13.69 14.97 -6.44
CA VAL A 180 -13.18 13.70 -6.94
C VAL A 180 -11.74 13.60 -6.44
N THR A 181 -11.57 13.09 -5.22
CA THR A 181 -10.25 12.80 -4.69
C THR A 181 -9.57 11.78 -5.62
N PRO A 182 -8.46 12.12 -6.30
CA PRO A 182 -7.65 11.08 -6.91
C PRO A 182 -7.15 10.23 -5.75
N ALA A 183 -7.69 9.03 -5.61
CA ALA A 183 -7.29 8.11 -4.57
C ALA A 183 -5.76 8.03 -4.57
N VAL A 184 -5.15 8.54 -3.50
CA VAL A 184 -3.81 8.14 -3.12
C VAL A 184 -3.87 6.62 -3.06
N THR A 185 -3.01 6.00 -3.85
CA THR A 185 -2.93 4.56 -4.07
C THR A 185 -2.52 3.85 -2.77
N THR A 186 -3.42 3.73 -1.81
CA THR A 186 -3.33 2.70 -0.77
C THR A 186 -3.90 1.43 -1.33
N ILE A 187 -2.98 0.52 -1.62
CA ILE A 187 -3.19 -0.85 -2.09
C ILE A 187 -4.23 -1.53 -1.20
N THR A 188 -5.44 -1.68 -1.71
CA THR A 188 -6.35 -2.75 -1.29
C THR A 188 -6.74 -3.53 -2.54
N VAL A 189 -6.44 -4.81 -2.46
CA VAL A 189 -6.62 -5.79 -3.52
C VAL A 189 -8.11 -6.03 -3.71
N SER A 190 -8.65 -5.63 -4.86
CA SER A 190 -9.86 -6.24 -5.41
C SER A 190 -9.82 -6.10 -6.93
N ALA A 191 -9.98 -7.26 -7.57
CA ALA A 191 -9.72 -7.50 -8.98
C ALA A 191 -10.61 -6.69 -9.92
N THR A 192 -9.99 -5.86 -10.76
CA THR A 192 -10.33 -5.68 -12.18
C THR A 192 -9.02 -5.42 -12.93
N GLY A 193 -8.86 -6.02 -14.11
CA GLY A 193 -7.57 -6.23 -14.77
C GLY A 193 -6.66 -4.99 -14.85
N ARG A 194 -5.38 -5.18 -14.54
CA ARG A 194 -4.32 -4.18 -14.79
C ARG A 194 -4.37 -3.79 -16.27
N ARG A 195 -4.90 -2.61 -16.59
CA ARG A 195 -4.69 -2.02 -17.91
C ARG A 195 -3.19 -1.81 -18.07
N SER A 196 -2.62 -2.33 -19.16
CA SER A 196 -1.22 -2.08 -19.50
C SER A 196 -1.00 -0.58 -19.57
N ALA A 197 0.03 -0.08 -18.89
CA ALA A 197 0.42 1.32 -19.03
C ALA A 197 0.68 1.63 -20.51
N PRO A 198 0.28 2.82 -21.00
CA PRO A 198 0.53 3.22 -22.39
C PRO A 198 2.02 3.11 -22.73
N PRO A 199 2.34 2.82 -24.01
CA PRO A 199 3.73 2.64 -24.46
C PRO A 199 4.57 3.86 -24.12
N LEU A 200 5.85 3.64 -23.79
CA LEU A 200 6.75 4.70 -23.38
C LEU A 200 7.03 5.64 -24.56
N ASN A 201 6.67 6.92 -24.47
CA ASN A 201 6.97 7.89 -25.52
C ASN A 201 8.50 8.10 -25.61
N LEU A 202 9.10 7.74 -26.74
CA LEU A 202 10.55 7.84 -26.98
C LEU A 202 10.99 9.22 -27.49
N THR A 203 10.06 10.11 -27.81
CA THR A 203 10.35 11.46 -28.34
C THR A 203 11.04 12.32 -27.29
N GLY A 204 12.30 12.71 -27.53
CA GLY A 204 13.08 13.61 -26.68
C GLY A 204 14.12 12.95 -25.77
N LEU A 205 14.25 11.61 -25.79
CA LEU A 205 15.28 10.90 -25.00
C LEU A 205 16.61 10.78 -25.76
N PRO A 206 17.77 10.99 -25.09
CA PRO A 206 19.08 10.85 -25.72
C PRO A 206 19.33 9.42 -26.19
N GLY A 207 19.83 9.26 -27.41
CA GLY A 207 20.12 7.95 -28.03
C GLY A 207 18.99 7.35 -28.86
N THR A 208 17.82 8.00 -28.93
CA THR A 208 16.68 7.53 -29.75
C THR A 208 16.97 7.51 -31.25
N GLU A 209 17.84 8.39 -31.73
CA GLU A 209 18.28 8.46 -33.13
C GLU A 209 19.15 7.26 -33.56
N LYS A 210 19.80 6.59 -32.61
CA LYS A 210 20.69 5.45 -32.88
C LYS A 210 19.97 4.09 -32.88
N LEU A 211 18.65 4.09 -32.72
CA LEU A 211 17.82 2.88 -32.69
C LEU A 211 17.06 2.67 -33.99
N ASN A 212 17.03 1.43 -34.47
CA ASN A 212 16.18 1.02 -35.59
C ASN A 212 14.69 1.03 -35.17
N GLU A 213 13.76 1.08 -36.14
CA GLU A 213 12.31 1.11 -35.86
C GLU A 213 11.84 -0.07 -34.99
N ARG A 214 12.40 -1.27 -35.22
CA ARG A 214 12.14 -2.47 -34.40
C ARG A 214 12.66 -2.35 -32.96
N GLU A 215 13.78 -1.66 -32.77
CA GLU A 215 14.37 -1.42 -31.44
C GLU A 215 13.62 -0.33 -30.68
N LYS A 216 13.10 0.67 -31.41
CA LYS A 216 12.19 1.68 -30.86
C LYS A 216 10.91 1.00 -30.36
N GLU A 217 10.30 0.12 -31.15
CA GLU A 217 9.12 -0.65 -30.73
C GLU A 217 9.41 -1.50 -29.47
N LEU A 218 10.56 -2.18 -29.43
CA LEU A 218 10.98 -2.92 -28.23
C LEU A 218 11.11 -2.01 -27.01
N CYS A 219 11.75 -0.84 -27.14
CA CYS A 219 11.91 0.11 -26.04
C CYS A 219 10.57 0.66 -25.54
N GLN A 220 9.61 0.87 -26.44
CA GLN A 220 8.23 1.27 -26.09
C GLN A 220 7.50 0.18 -25.29
N VAL A 221 7.57 -1.07 -25.75
CA VAL A 221 6.87 -2.23 -25.16
C VAL A 221 7.52 -2.68 -23.85
N VAL A 222 8.85 -2.69 -23.77
CA VAL A 222 9.63 -3.09 -22.59
C VAL A 222 9.74 -1.94 -21.57
N ARG A 223 9.35 -0.72 -21.97
CA ARG A 223 9.48 0.52 -21.19
C ARG A 223 10.93 0.69 -20.72
N LEU A 224 11.82 0.75 -21.69
CA LEU A 224 13.25 0.89 -21.50
C LEU A 224 13.73 2.17 -22.19
N VAL A 225 14.60 2.91 -21.50
CA VAL A 225 15.19 4.14 -22.04
C VAL A 225 16.19 3.77 -23.16
N PRO A 226 16.15 4.42 -24.33
CA PRO A 226 17.05 4.16 -25.45
C PRO A 226 18.54 4.07 -25.11
N GLY A 227 19.05 5.00 -24.29
CA GLY A 227 20.44 4.97 -23.83
C GLY A 227 20.79 3.69 -23.05
N ALA A 228 19.95 3.31 -22.09
CA ALA A 228 20.15 2.08 -21.31
C ALA A 228 20.03 0.81 -22.17
N TYR A 229 19.13 0.81 -23.17
CA TYR A 229 19.05 -0.30 -24.12
C TYR A 229 20.35 -0.49 -24.90
N LEU A 230 20.95 0.60 -25.39
CA LEU A 230 22.21 0.53 -26.14
C LEU A 230 23.36 -0.03 -25.29
N GLU A 231 23.45 0.38 -24.02
CA GLU A 231 24.43 -0.15 -23.07
C GLU A 231 24.22 -1.66 -22.84
N TYR A 232 22.98 -2.09 -22.60
CA TYR A 232 22.67 -3.51 -22.40
C TYR A 232 22.91 -4.34 -23.66
N LYS A 233 22.56 -3.81 -24.84
CA LYS A 233 22.85 -4.44 -26.13
C LYS A 233 24.36 -4.63 -26.31
N GLN A 234 25.16 -3.60 -26.06
CA GLN A 234 26.62 -3.68 -26.17
C GLN A 234 27.23 -4.68 -25.18
N ALA A 235 26.75 -4.72 -23.93
CA ALA A 235 27.20 -5.67 -22.93
C ALA A 235 26.91 -7.13 -23.35
N LEU A 236 25.69 -7.41 -23.80
CA LEU A 236 25.29 -8.75 -24.26
C LEU A 236 26.05 -9.18 -25.52
N LEU A 237 26.30 -8.26 -26.46
CA LEU A 237 27.07 -8.55 -27.67
C LEU A 237 28.55 -8.85 -27.38
N SER A 238 29.17 -8.05 -26.51
CA SER A 238 30.57 -8.24 -26.11
C SER A 238 30.77 -9.61 -25.46
N GLU A 239 29.83 -10.00 -24.60
CA GLU A 239 29.89 -11.29 -23.91
C GLU A 239 29.61 -12.48 -24.84
N CYS A 240 28.66 -12.34 -25.78
CA CYS A 240 28.40 -13.36 -26.78
C CYS A 240 29.60 -13.57 -27.73
N LYS A 241 30.29 -12.49 -28.14
CA LYS A 241 31.52 -12.59 -28.94
C LYS A 241 32.65 -13.28 -28.19
N ARG A 242 32.75 -13.06 -26.88
CA ARG A 242 33.78 -13.65 -26.03
C ARG A 242 33.59 -15.15 -25.80
N GLN A 243 32.34 -15.61 -25.66
CA GLN A 243 32.03 -17.00 -25.33
C GLN A 243 31.52 -17.84 -26.52
N GLY A 244 31.29 -17.24 -27.69
CA GLY A 244 30.73 -17.93 -28.87
C GLY A 244 29.22 -18.21 -28.78
N GLY A 245 28.59 -17.88 -27.64
CA GLY A 245 27.17 -17.95 -27.40
C GLY A 245 26.84 -17.53 -25.97
N LEU A 246 25.58 -17.17 -25.72
CA LEU A 246 25.16 -16.61 -24.43
C LEU A 246 23.89 -17.29 -23.94
N ARG A 247 23.88 -17.78 -22.69
CA ARG A 247 22.66 -18.33 -22.05
C ARG A 247 21.86 -17.22 -21.37
N LEU A 248 20.53 -17.39 -21.31
CA LEU A 248 19.64 -16.43 -20.65
C LEU A 248 19.99 -16.19 -19.17
N ALA A 249 20.50 -17.20 -18.46
CA ALA A 249 20.96 -17.05 -17.08
C ALA A 249 22.19 -16.13 -16.96
N GLN A 250 23.13 -16.24 -17.90
CA GLN A 250 24.31 -15.36 -17.97
C GLN A 250 23.90 -13.94 -18.34
N ALA A 251 22.98 -13.78 -19.29
CA ALA A 251 22.43 -12.48 -19.67
C ALA A 251 21.80 -11.75 -18.46
N ARG A 252 21.04 -12.47 -17.60
CA ARG A 252 20.46 -11.92 -16.36
C ARG A 252 21.52 -11.46 -15.37
N ALA A 253 22.56 -12.24 -15.18
CA ALA A 253 23.66 -11.89 -14.29
C ALA A 253 24.43 -10.65 -14.79
N LEU A 254 24.51 -10.46 -16.11
CA LEU A 254 25.28 -9.40 -16.74
C LEU A 254 24.60 -8.02 -16.66
N ILE A 255 23.31 -7.92 -17.02
CA ILE A 255 22.63 -6.61 -17.11
C ILE A 255 21.86 -6.22 -15.83
N LYS A 256 21.68 -7.15 -14.88
CA LYS A 256 21.07 -6.92 -13.55
C LYS A 256 19.77 -6.08 -13.55
N ILE A 257 18.91 -6.27 -14.56
CA ILE A 257 17.57 -5.66 -14.62
C ILE A 257 16.46 -6.69 -14.32
N ASP A 258 15.21 -6.22 -14.31
CA ASP A 258 14.03 -7.08 -14.18
C ASP A 258 14.06 -8.28 -15.14
N VAL A 259 13.80 -9.46 -14.59
CA VAL A 259 13.91 -10.77 -15.27
C VAL A 259 13.07 -10.83 -16.56
N ASN A 260 11.91 -10.16 -16.59
CA ASN A 260 11.02 -10.15 -17.74
C ASN A 260 11.54 -9.20 -18.83
N LYS A 261 12.14 -8.07 -18.42
CA LYS A 261 12.78 -7.14 -19.35
C LYS A 261 14.02 -7.76 -19.99
N THR A 262 14.88 -8.42 -19.20
CA THR A 262 16.04 -9.15 -19.72
C THR A 262 15.63 -10.21 -20.73
N ARG A 263 14.58 -10.99 -20.43
CA ARG A 263 14.07 -12.02 -21.35
C ARG A 263 13.66 -11.41 -22.69
N LYS A 264 12.85 -10.34 -22.68
CA LYS A 264 12.39 -9.70 -23.92
C LYS A 264 13.54 -9.13 -24.78
N ILE A 265 14.57 -8.56 -24.14
CA ILE A 265 15.76 -8.06 -24.85
C ILE A 265 16.57 -9.22 -25.43
N TYR A 266 16.78 -10.27 -24.65
CA TYR A 266 17.54 -11.46 -25.08
C TYR A 266 16.85 -12.19 -26.24
N ASP A 267 15.53 -12.39 -26.15
CA ASP A 267 14.75 -13.04 -27.21
C ASP A 267 14.75 -12.20 -28.50
N PHE A 268 14.69 -10.86 -28.38
CA PHE A 268 14.81 -9.95 -29.53
C PHE A 268 16.18 -10.04 -30.20
N LEU A 269 17.27 -10.04 -29.41
CA LEU A 269 18.64 -10.13 -29.95
C LEU A 269 18.95 -11.48 -30.59
N ILE A 270 18.35 -12.58 -30.10
CA ILE A 270 18.40 -13.88 -30.78
C ILE A 270 17.66 -13.82 -32.11
N LYS A 271 16.46 -13.23 -32.13
CA LYS A 271 15.61 -13.14 -33.33
C LYS A 271 16.24 -12.30 -34.44
N GLU A 272 16.96 -11.24 -34.07
CA GLU A 272 17.76 -10.40 -34.98
C GLU A 272 19.11 -11.05 -35.36
N GLY A 273 19.42 -12.25 -34.87
CA GLY A 273 20.67 -12.97 -35.19
C GLY A 273 21.93 -12.31 -34.62
N SER A 274 21.78 -11.36 -33.70
CA SER A 274 22.89 -10.60 -33.14
C SER A 274 23.61 -11.33 -32.00
N ILE A 275 22.94 -12.30 -31.36
CA ILE A 275 23.53 -13.22 -30.37
C ILE A 275 23.13 -14.66 -30.67
N THR A 276 24.02 -15.60 -30.37
CA THR A 276 23.77 -17.04 -30.55
C THR A 276 23.42 -17.68 -29.21
N LYS A 277 22.43 -18.57 -29.21
CA LYS A 277 22.04 -19.33 -28.01
C LYS A 277 23.03 -20.48 -27.78
N ALA A 278 23.67 -20.51 -26.61
CA ALA A 278 24.51 -21.60 -26.11
C ALA A 278 23.77 -22.56 -25.15
#